data_AF-A0A7Y5LZW5-F1
#
_entry.id   AF-A0A7Y5LZW5-F1
#
_cell.length_a   1.000
_cell.length_b   1.000
_cell.length_c   1.000
_cell.angle_alpha   90.00
_cell.angle_beta   90.00
_cell.angle_gamma   90.00
#
_symmetry.space_group_name_H-M   'P 1'
#
loop_
_entity.id
_entity.type
_entity.pdbx_description
1 polymer ?
#
loop_
_entity_poly.entity_id
_entity_poly.type
_entity_poly.pdbx_seq_one_letter_code
_entity_poly.pdbx_strand_id
1 'polypeptide(L)' 'MAALDLVSWPVRDLVPGAVALANAEGLSVYDACYVVLSDRLGAPLLTADRRLRERLRGSGHAVEEPGEG' A
#
# COMPACT_ATOMS: atom_id res chain seq x y z
N MET A 1 26.06 -11.43 -0.05
CA MET A 1 24.71 -10.85 0.13
C MET A 1 24.89 -9.36 0.29
N ALA A 2 24.33 -8.55 -0.61
CA ALA A 2 24.25 -7.11 -0.40
C ALA A 2 23.24 -6.83 0.72
N ALA A 3 23.52 -5.85 1.58
CA ALA A 3 22.57 -5.39 2.59
C ALA A 3 21.45 -4.59 1.90
N LEU A 4 20.21 -4.80 2.34
CA LEU A 4 19.05 -4.10 1.81
C LEU A 4 18.95 -2.72 2.49
N ASP A 5 18.87 -1.65 1.69
CA ASP A 5 18.73 -0.28 2.18
C ASP A 5 17.26 -0.02 2.59
N LEU A 6 16.96 -0.33 3.85
CA LEU A 6 15.62 -0.23 4.41
C LEU A 6 15.34 1.21 4.85
N VAL A 7 14.30 1.80 4.26
CA VAL A 7 13.77 3.12 4.65
C VAL A 7 12.46 2.94 5.40
N SER A 8 12.28 3.71 6.49
CA SER A 8 11.04 3.71 7.27
C SER A 8 10.31 5.04 7.15
N TRP A 9 8.98 4.99 7.21
CA TRP A 9 8.10 6.16 7.15
C TRP A 9 7.24 6.27 8.40
N PRO A 10 7.08 7.48 8.97
CA PRO A 10 6.25 7.67 10.16
C PRO A 10 4.76 7.53 9.83
N VAL A 11 4.09 6.59 10.50
CA VAL A 11 2.66 6.30 10.29
C VAL A 11 1.75 7.51 10.45
N ARG A 12 2.07 8.42 11.39
CA ARG A 12 1.28 9.64 11.66
C ARG A 12 1.09 10.51 10.42
N ASP A 13 2.04 10.48 9.48
CA ASP A 13 1.99 11.29 8.27
C ASP A 13 1.07 10.64 7.22
N LEU A 14 0.75 9.35 7.37
CA LEU A 14 -0.10 8.55 6.47
C LEU A 14 -1.56 8.49 6.96
N VAL A 15 -1.79 8.49 8.28
CA VAL A 15 -3.10 8.27 8.91
C VAL A 15 -4.24 9.07 8.29
N PRO A 16 -4.12 10.40 8.02
CA PRO A 16 -5.23 11.16 7.46
C PRO A 16 -5.70 10.62 6.10
N GLY A 17 -4.77 10.29 5.21
CA GLY A 17 -5.07 9.69 3.91
C GLY A 17 -5.54 8.25 4.06
N ALA A 18 -4.93 7.48 4.96
CA ALA A 18 -5.25 6.07 5.17
C ALA A 18 -6.67 5.89 5.72
N VAL A 19 -7.13 6.75 6.62
CA VAL A 19 -8.51 6.71 7.13
C VAL A 19 -9.52 7.03 6.02
N ALA A 20 -9.23 8.02 5.17
CA ALA A 20 -10.10 8.36 4.04
C ALA A 20 -10.20 7.19 3.04
N LEU A 21 -9.06 6.62 2.66
CA LEU A 21 -9.00 5.49 1.74
C LEU A 21 -9.63 4.23 2.34
N ALA A 22 -9.39 3.93 3.62
CA ALA A 22 -9.98 2.80 4.30
C ALA A 22 -11.52 2.85 4.28
N ASN A 23 -12.09 4.04 4.45
CA ASN A 23 -13.54 4.23 4.35
C ASN A 23 -14.04 4.09 2.90
N ALA A 24 -13.31 4.61 1.92
CA ALA A 24 -13.72 4.56 0.51
C ALA A 24 -13.68 3.14 -0.06
N GLU A 25 -12.60 2.39 0.21
CA GLU A 25 -12.33 1.07 -0.38
C GLU A 25 -12.67 -0.10 0.56
N GLY A 26 -13.18 0.19 1.76
CA GLY A 26 -13.50 -0.81 2.77
C GLY A 26 -12.28 -1.61 3.21
N LEU A 27 -11.14 -0.93 3.44
CA LEU A 27 -9.89 -1.51 3.92
C LEU A 27 -9.74 -1.33 5.43
N SER A 28 -8.80 -2.08 6.02
CA SER A 28 -8.28 -1.68 7.32
C SER A 28 -7.43 -0.41 7.16
N VAL A 29 -7.37 0.43 8.21
CA VAL A 29 -6.46 1.60 8.20
C VAL A 29 -5.00 1.16 8.05
N TYR A 30 -4.66 -0.04 8.53
CA TYR A 30 -3.34 -0.64 8.37
C TYR A 30 -2.99 -0.88 6.90
N ASP A 31 -3.87 -1.56 6.14
CA ASP A 31 -3.64 -1.82 4.72
C ASP A 31 -3.62 -0.52 3.91
N ALA A 32 -4.53 0.40 4.25
CA ALA A 32 -4.59 1.71 3.60
C ALA A 32 -3.33 2.56 3.81
N CYS A 33 -2.61 2.39 4.93
CA CYS A 33 -1.31 3.06 5.12
C CYS A 33 -0.29 2.66 4.06
N TYR A 34 -0.24 1.38 3.66
CA TYR A 34 0.70 0.92 2.64
C TYR A 34 0.34 1.43 1.25
N VAL A 35 -0.96 1.50 0.93
CA VAL A 35 -1.44 2.04 -0.34
C VAL A 35 -1.17 3.55 -0.44
N VAL A 36 -1.46 4.31 0.63
CA VAL A 36 -1.15 5.74 0.66
C VAL A 36 0.35 6.00 0.55
N LEU A 37 1.17 5.14 1.17
CA LEU A 37 2.62 5.24 1.04
C LEU A 37 3.08 4.93 -0.38
N SER A 38 2.54 3.90 -1.03
CA SER A 38 2.89 3.52 -2.40
C SER A 38 2.56 4.64 -3.38
N ASP A 39 1.37 5.25 -3.25
CA ASP A 39 0.97 6.40 -4.06
C ASP A 39 1.90 7.61 -3.86
N ARG A 40 2.28 7.91 -2.61
CA ARG A 40 3.21 9.01 -2.30
C ARG A 40 4.59 8.80 -2.89
N LEU A 41 5.06 7.56 -2.94
CA LEU A 41 6.35 7.21 -3.51
C LEU A 41 6.30 7.06 -5.04
N GLY A 42 5.10 7.04 -5.64
CA GLY A 42 4.92 6.78 -7.06
C GLY A 42 5.38 5.38 -7.47
N ALA A 43 5.27 4.41 -6.56
CA ALA A 43 5.73 3.04 -6.74
C ALA A 43 4.59 2.05 -6.44
N PRO A 44 4.58 0.85 -7.05
CA PRO A 44 3.56 -0.15 -6.75
C PRO A 44 3.70 -0.71 -5.33
N LEU A 45 2.56 -0.99 -4.69
CA LEU A 45 2.53 -1.78 -3.46
C LEU A 45 2.68 -3.26 -3.80
N LEU A 46 3.86 -3.82 -3.50
CA LEU A 46 4.06 -5.27 -3.56
C LEU A 46 3.50 -5.92 -2.30
N THR A 47 2.55 -6.84 -2.45
CA THR A 47 1.94 -7.56 -1.33
C THR A 47 1.56 -8.99 -1.69
N ALA A 48 1.87 -9.92 -0.79
CA ALA A 48 1.38 -11.30 -0.87
C ALA A 48 -0.08 -11.44 -0.40
N ASP A 49 -0.68 -10.37 0.13
CA ASP A 49 -2.09 -10.37 0.50
C ASP A 49 -2.98 -10.25 -0.75
N ARG A 50 -3.40 -11.41 -1.24
CA ARG A 50 -4.32 -11.52 -2.37
C ARG A 50 -5.66 -10.80 -2.13
N ARG A 51 -6.16 -10.76 -0.88
CA ARG A 51 -7.45 -10.10 -0.59
C ARG A 51 -7.34 -8.59 -0.78
N LEU A 52 -6.21 -8.00 -0.41
CA LEU A 52 -5.94 -6.59 -0.62
C LEU A 52 -5.89 -6.26 -2.12
N ARG A 53 -5.17 -7.06 -2.92
CA ARG A 53 -5.12 -6.92 -4.39
C ARG A 53 -6.49 -7.04 -5.04
N GLU A 54 -7.25 -8.05 -4.66
CA GLU A 54 -8.60 -8.27 -5.20
C GLU A 54 -9.54 -7.10 -4.85
N ARG A 55 -9.42 -6.55 -3.63
CA ARG A 55 -10.22 -5.40 -3.17
C ARG A 55 -9.92 -4.14 -3.97
N LEU A 56 -8.63 -3.88 -4.24
CA LEU A 56 -8.17 -2.67 -4.94
C LEU A 56 -8.20 -2.80 -6.46
N ARG A 57 -8.71 -3.91 -7.01
CA ARG A 57 -8.77 -4.12 -8.45
C ARG A 57 -9.68 -3.08 -9.11
N GLY A 58 -9.09 -2.21 -9.93
CA GLY A 58 -9.81 -1.13 -10.62
C GLY A 58 -9.95 0.17 -9.82
N SER A 59 -9.36 0.25 -8.61
CA SER A 59 -9.34 1.46 -7.77
C SER A 59 -8.40 2.57 -8.28
N GLY A 60 -7.52 2.26 -9.24
CA GLY A 60 -6.48 3.16 -9.72
C GLY A 60 -5.17 3.09 -8.92
N HIS A 61 -5.14 2.36 -7.80
CA HIS A 61 -3.93 2.10 -7.02
C HIS A 61 -3.12 0.94 -7.63
N ALA A 62 -1.81 1.12 -7.75
CA ALA A 62 -0.90 0.10 -8.27
C ALA A 62 -0.54 -0.91 -7.17
N VAL A 63 -1.06 -2.14 -7.27
CA VAL A 63 -0.85 -3.21 -6.28
C VAL A 63 -0.53 -4.53 -6.99
N GLU A 64 0.60 -5.14 -6.64
CA GLU A 64 1.23 -6.25 -7.38
C GLU A 64 1.63 -7.41 -6.45
N GLU A 65 1.80 -8.61 -7.01
CA GLU A 65 2.36 -9.74 -6.27
C GLU A 65 3.90 -9.71 -6.31
N PRO A 66 4.59 -10.09 -5.21
CA PRO A 66 6.02 -10.31 -5.27
C PRO A 66 6.39 -11.37 -6.31
N GLY A 67 7.24 -11.02 -7.28
CA GLY A 67 7.71 -11.92 -8.34
C GLY A 67 6.92 -11.85 -9.65
N GLU A 68 5.88 -11.02 -9.73
CA GLU A 68 5.29 -10.60 -11.00
C GLU A 68 6.01 -9.34 -11.50
N GLY A 69 7.22 -9.48 -12.06
CA GLY A 69 8.02 -8.38 -12.58
C GLY A 69 9.23 -8.83 -13.39
#